data_AF-A0A7Y4W5Z4-F1
#
_entry.id   AF-A0A7Y4W5Z4-F1
#
_cell.length_a   1.000
_cell.length_b   1.000
_cell.length_c   1.000
_cell.angle_alpha   90.00
_cell.angle_beta   90.00
_cell.angle_gamma   90.00
#
_symmetry.space_group_name_H-M   'P 1'
#
loop_
_entity.id
_entity.type
_entity.pdbx_description
1 polymer ?
#
loop_
_entity_poly.entity_id
_entity_poly.type
_entity_poly.pdbx_seq_one_letter_code
_entity_poly.pdbx_strand_id
1 'polypeptide(L)'
;MKTMSARDAKNHFGEFLDAMQREPVLITKNNRPVGMMVSMAEVENSLLADLFMQQDPSYTDWVNSKVSKTMQSLDAGEMRTAPLDEVRARIYARLAEQNKA
;
A
#
# COMPACT_ATOMS: atom_id res chain seq x y z
N MET A 1 -0.76 -12.87 13.38
CA MET A 1 -2.20 -12.66 13.14
C MET A 1 -2.99 -13.44 14.17
N LYS A 2 -3.69 -12.75 15.06
CA LYS A 2 -4.52 -13.35 16.11
C LYS A 2 -5.91 -13.66 15.58
N THR A 3 -6.56 -14.72 16.08
CA THR A 3 -7.96 -15.02 15.76
C THR A 3 -8.80 -14.96 17.02
N MET A 4 -9.95 -14.28 16.96
CA MET A 4 -10.91 -14.18 18.07
C MET A 4 -12.32 -14.46 17.57
N SER A 5 -13.17 -15.02 18.44
CA SER A 5 -14.60 -15.11 18.13
C SER A 5 -15.26 -13.74 18.28
N ALA A 6 -16.34 -13.49 17.54
CA ALA A 6 -17.13 -12.27 17.64
C ALA A 6 -17.69 -12.08 19.06
N ARG A 7 -17.95 -13.19 19.78
CA ARG A 7 -18.36 -13.16 21.19
C ARG A 7 -17.22 -12.67 22.07
N ASP A 8 -16.01 -13.18 21.87
CA ASP A 8 -14.84 -12.80 22.68
C ASP A 8 -14.43 -11.36 22.43
N ALA A 9 -14.42 -10.93 21.16
CA ALA A 9 -14.14 -9.55 20.80
C ALA A 9 -15.16 -8.57 21.40
N LYS A 10 -16.45 -8.95 21.44
CA LYS A 10 -17.49 -8.15 22.10
C LYS A 10 -17.30 -8.09 23.62
N ASN A 11 -17.00 -9.22 24.25
CA ASN A 11 -16.94 -9.32 25.72
C ASN A 11 -15.63 -8.74 26.29
N HIS A 12 -14.53 -8.80 25.54
CA HIS A 12 -13.21 -8.32 25.94
C HIS A 12 -12.72 -7.22 24.99
N PHE A 13 -13.58 -6.21 24.77
CA PHE A 13 -13.33 -5.19 23.75
C PHE A 13 -12.02 -4.41 23.99
N GLY A 14 -11.64 -4.14 25.24
CA GLY A 14 -10.37 -3.49 25.57
C GLY A 14 -9.16 -4.32 25.11
N GLU A 15 -9.09 -5.59 25.49
CA GLU A 15 -8.01 -6.50 25.07
C GLU A 15 -8.00 -6.74 23.55
N PHE A 16 -9.17 -6.71 22.92
CA PHE A 16 -9.31 -6.78 21.47
C PHE A 16 -8.69 -5.55 20.80
N LEU A 17 -8.95 -4.34 21.31
CA LEU A 17 -8.32 -3.11 20.82
C LEU A 17 -6.80 -3.13 21.03
N ASP A 18 -6.32 -3.55 22.19
CA ASP A 18 -4.88 -3.66 22.44
C ASP A 18 -4.21 -4.69 21.51
N ALA A 19 -4.91 -5.78 21.20
CA ALA A 19 -4.41 -6.79 20.28
C ALA A 19 -4.31 -6.27 18.84
N MET A 20 -5.34 -5.59 18.32
CA MET A 20 -5.33 -5.05 16.95
C MET A 20 -4.25 -3.98 16.73
N GLN A 21 -3.81 -3.29 17.79
CA GLN A 21 -2.73 -2.31 17.71
C GLN A 21 -1.36 -2.95 17.53
N ARG A 22 -1.19 -4.20 17.96
CA ARG A 22 0.07 -4.94 17.87
C ARG A 22 0.14 -5.82 16.63
N GLU A 23 -0.98 -6.42 16.24
CA GLU A 23 -1.07 -7.29 15.07
C GLU A 23 -2.51 -7.38 14.54
N PRO A 24 -2.71 -7.78 13.27
CA PRO A 24 -4.04 -7.98 12.71
C PRO A 24 -4.83 -9.05 13.47
N VAL A 25 -6.10 -8.76 13.76
CA VAL A 25 -7.03 -9.68 14.45
C VAL A 25 -8.14 -10.12 13.50
N LEU A 26 -8.20 -11.42 13.21
CA LEU A 26 -9.29 -12.06 12.48
C LEU A 26 -10.47 -12.36 13.41
N ILE A 27 -11.66 -11.92 13.02
CA ILE A 27 -12.90 -12.13 13.77
C ILE A 27 -13.68 -13.27 13.11
N THR A 28 -14.07 -14.25 13.92
CA THR A 28 -14.86 -15.41 13.48
C THR A 28 -16.23 -15.46 14.17
N LYS A 29 -17.25 -15.96 13.47
CA LYS A 29 -18.56 -16.29 14.05
C LYS A 29 -18.87 -17.73 13.70
N ASN A 30 -19.10 -18.58 14.71
CA ASN A 30 -19.33 -20.02 14.53
C ASN A 30 -18.24 -20.67 13.65
N ASN A 31 -16.97 -20.43 13.99
CA ASN A 31 -15.79 -20.84 13.20
C ASN A 31 -15.70 -20.32 11.75
N ARG A 32 -16.59 -19.43 11.32
CA ARG A 32 -16.52 -18.79 10.01
C ARG A 32 -15.86 -17.42 10.12
N PRO A 33 -14.82 -17.11 9.31
CA PRO A 33 -14.30 -15.75 9.21
C PRO A 33 -15.39 -14.77 8.78
N VAL A 34 -15.54 -13.66 9.52
CA VAL A 34 -16.55 -12.62 9.23
C VAL A 34 -15.97 -11.23 9.09
N GLY A 35 -14.76 -10.99 9.60
CA GLY A 35 -14.09 -9.70 9.47
C GLY A 35 -12.65 -9.76 9.99
N MET A 36 -11.90 -8.69 9.76
CA MET A 36 -10.56 -8.49 10.28
C MET A 36 -10.47 -7.05 10.79
N MET A 37 -9.76 -6.84 11.89
CA MET A 37 -9.39 -5.52 12.37
C MET A 37 -7.88 -5.36 12.33
N VAL A 38 -7.44 -4.24 11.78
CA VAL A 38 -6.05 -3.85 11.60
C VAL A 38 -5.85 -2.44 12.14
N SER A 39 -4.69 -2.16 12.71
CA SER A 39 -4.36 -0.81 13.15
C SER A 39 -4.16 0.11 11.94
N MET A 40 -4.43 1.40 12.12
CA MET A 40 -4.18 2.39 11.06
C MET A 40 -2.70 2.48 10.69
N ALA A 41 -1.81 2.36 11.68
CA ALA A 41 -0.37 2.33 11.44
C ALA A 41 0.04 1.16 10.52
N GLU A 42 -0.61 0.00 10.64
CA GLU A 42 -0.36 -1.14 9.76
C GLU A 42 -1.01 -0.97 8.38
N VAL A 43 -2.18 -0.31 8.31
CA VAL A 43 -2.81 0.05 7.04
C VAL A 43 -1.91 0.99 6.24
N GLU A 44 -1.42 2.07 6.85
CA GLU A 44 -0.55 3.09 6.22
C GLU A 44 0.73 2.50 5.61
N ASN A 45 1.28 1.45 6.23
CA ASN A 45 2.51 0.80 5.79
C ASN A 45 2.26 -0.43 4.89
N SER A 46 1.03 -0.62 4.39
CA SER A 46 0.65 -1.78 3.58
C SER A 46 -0.10 -1.37 2.30
N LEU A 47 -0.27 -2.33 1.40
CA LEU A 47 -1.10 -2.17 0.19
C LEU A 47 -2.59 -1.91 0.51
N LEU A 48 -3.01 -2.11 1.77
CA LEU A 48 -4.37 -1.80 2.21
C LEU A 48 -4.62 -0.29 2.25
N ALA A 49 -3.59 0.55 2.43
CA ALA A 49 -3.75 1.99 2.35
C ALA A 49 -4.36 2.43 1.01
N ASP A 50 -3.88 1.88 -0.10
CA ASP A 50 -4.37 2.19 -1.44
C ASP A 50 -5.84 1.77 -1.67
N LEU A 51 -6.30 0.76 -0.93
CA LEU A 51 -7.65 0.21 -1.06
C LEU A 51 -8.69 0.94 -0.18
N PHE A 52 -8.26 1.48 0.97
CA PHE A 52 -9.19 1.99 2.01
C PHE A 52 -9.02 3.46 2.34
N MET A 53 -7.83 4.03 2.16
CA MET A 53 -7.66 5.47 2.28
C MET A 53 -8.23 6.08 1.01
N GLN A 54 -9.18 7.01 1.15
CA GLN A 54 -9.62 7.84 0.03
C GLN A 54 -8.37 8.53 -0.50
N GLN A 55 -7.80 7.98 -1.58
CA GLN A 55 -6.76 8.67 -2.30
C GLN A 55 -7.37 10.00 -2.72
N ASP A 56 -6.71 11.10 -2.35
CA ASP A 56 -7.04 12.41 -2.89
C ASP A 56 -7.20 12.22 -4.41
N PRO A 57 -8.33 12.66 -5.02
CA PRO A 57 -8.57 12.49 -6.44
C PRO A 57 -7.35 12.84 -7.31
N SER A 58 -6.57 13.83 -6.88
CA SER A 58 -5.31 14.25 -7.51
C SER A 58 -4.22 13.17 -7.60
N TYR A 59 -4.13 12.26 -6.62
CA TYR A 59 -3.18 11.15 -6.63
C TYR A 59 -3.57 10.10 -7.67
N THR A 60 -4.84 9.72 -7.72
CA THR A 60 -5.40 8.82 -8.75
C THR A 60 -5.21 9.39 -10.14
N ASP A 61 -5.47 10.68 -10.34
CA ASP A 61 -5.29 11.36 -11.63
C ASP A 61 -3.82 11.41 -12.07
N TRP A 62 -2.91 11.65 -11.13
CA TRP A 62 -1.48 11.64 -11.40
C TRP A 62 -0.98 10.25 -11.80
N VAL A 63 -1.35 9.21 -11.06
CA VAL A 63 -0.99 7.81 -11.35
C VAL A 63 -1.54 7.40 -12.71
N ASN A 64 -2.83 7.65 -12.96
CA ASN A 64 -3.48 7.35 -14.22
C ASN A 64 -2.80 8.06 -15.40
N SER A 65 -2.37 9.32 -15.22
CA SER A 65 -1.66 10.05 -16.28
C SER A 65 -0.29 9.43 -16.59
N LYS A 66 0.46 8.99 -15.58
CA LYS A 66 1.78 8.38 -15.77
C LYS A 66 1.65 7.01 -16.43
N VAL A 67 0.78 6.17 -15.90
CA VAL A 67 0.54 4.82 -16.45
C VAL A 67 0.05 4.92 -17.89
N SER A 68 -0.91 5.80 -18.18
CA SER A 68 -1.42 5.98 -19.55
C SER A 68 -0.34 6.45 -20.52
N LYS A 69 0.53 7.41 -20.12
CA LYS A 69 1.65 7.86 -20.96
C LYS A 69 2.65 6.75 -21.22
N THR A 70 2.95 5.94 -20.21
CA THR A 70 3.84 4.78 -20.35
C THR A 70 3.23 3.74 -21.29
N MET A 71 1.94 3.44 -21.17
CA MET A 71 1.24 2.52 -22.07
C MET A 71 1.24 3.03 -23.52
N GLN A 72 0.95 4.32 -23.74
CA GLN A 72 1.04 4.95 -25.06
C GLN A 72 2.45 4.87 -25.66
N SER A 73 3.48 5.07 -24.84
CA SER A 73 4.88 4.95 -25.29
C SER A 73 5.28 3.50 -25.59
N LEU A 74 4.66 2.53 -24.91
CA LEU A 74 4.84 1.10 -25.16
C LEU A 74 4.21 0.72 -26.51
N ASP A 75 2.96 1.11 -26.72
CA ASP A 75 2.20 0.84 -27.95
C ASP A 75 2.82 1.52 -29.18
N ALA A 76 3.38 2.72 -29.00
CA ALA A 76 4.10 3.45 -30.04
C ALA A 76 5.50 2.89 -30.34
N GLY A 77 6.01 1.93 -29.54
CA GLY A 77 7.35 1.38 -29.69
C GLY A 77 8.48 2.36 -29.32
N GLU A 78 8.16 3.42 -28.58
CA GLU A 78 9.11 4.48 -28.20
C GLU A 78 9.89 4.15 -26.91
N MET A 79 9.63 2.98 -26.32
CA MET A 79 10.33 2.54 -25.11
C MET A 79 11.81 2.30 -25.36
N ARG A 80 12.62 3.05 -24.61
CA ARG A 80 14.07 2.86 -24.57
C ARG A 80 14.41 1.89 -23.45
N THR A 81 14.88 0.71 -23.81
CA THR A 81 15.54 -0.20 -22.86
C THR A 81 17.01 0.16 -22.74
N ALA A 82 17.57 0.11 -21.54
CA ALA A 82 19.00 0.26 -21.32
C ALA A 82 19.45 -0.74 -20.24
N PRO A 83 20.73 -1.18 -20.26
CA PRO A 83 21.31 -1.97 -19.18
C PRO A 83 21.16 -1.28 -17.82
N LEU A 84 20.94 -2.08 -16.77
CA LEU A 84 20.68 -1.57 -15.41
C LEU A 84 21.77 -0.61 -14.92
N ASP A 85 23.04 -0.88 -15.24
CA ASP A 85 24.18 -0.08 -14.79
C ASP A 85 24.17 1.33 -15.41
N GLU A 86 23.79 1.45 -16.68
CA GLU A 86 23.65 2.73 -17.37
C GLU A 86 22.47 3.55 -16.82
N VAL A 87 21.37 2.87 -16.49
CA VAL A 87 20.21 3.52 -15.86
C VAL A 87 20.57 4.03 -14.47
N ARG A 88 21.28 3.23 -13.67
CA ARG A 88 21.75 3.62 -12.33
C ARG A 88 22.69 4.83 -12.42
N ALA A 89 23.68 4.81 -13.30
CA ALA A 89 24.61 5.91 -13.49
C ALA A 89 23.89 7.23 -13.83
N ARG A 90 22.90 7.18 -14.75
CA ARG A 90 22.07 8.34 -15.11
C ARG A 90 21.22 8.86 -13.94
N ILE A 91 20.63 7.97 -13.15
CA ILE A 91 19.81 8.37 -11.98
C ILE A 91 20.69 9.06 -10.94
N TYR A 92 21.85 8.47 -10.61
CA TYR A 92 22.76 9.06 -9.63
C TYR A 92 23.31 10.43 -10.09
N ALA A 93 23.63 10.58 -11.38
CA ALA A 93 24.03 11.88 -11.93
C ALA A 93 22.92 12.94 -11.77
N ARG A 94 21.67 12.59 -12.08
CA ARG A 94 20.52 13.50 -11.96
C ARG A 94 20.22 13.90 -10.51
N LEU A 95 20.35 12.95 -9.57
CA LEU A 95 20.20 13.22 -8.14
C LEU A 95 21.31 14.13 -7.62
N ALA A 96 22.55 13.95 -8.10
CA ALA A 96 23.67 14.82 -7.75
C ALA A 96 23.52 16.26 -8.28
N GLU A 97 22.86 16.44 -9.43
CA GLU A 97 22.52 17.77 -9.96
C GLU A 97 21.38 18.45 -9.20
N GLN A 98 20.33 17.70 -8.83
CA GLN A 98 19.21 18.24 -8.06
C GLN A 98 19.61 18.66 -6.64
N ASN A 99 20.55 17.97 -6.01
CA ASN A 99 21.05 18.30 -4.68
C ASN A 99 22.03 19.50 -4.66
N LYS A 100 22.36 20.07 -5.83
CA LYS A 100 23.18 21.29 -5.95
C LYS A 100 22.36 22.57 -6.11
N ALA A 101 21.03 22.47 -6.26
CA ALA A 101 20.09 23.58 -6.32
C ALA A 101 19.41 23.79 -4.96
#